data_AF-A0A961PB79-F1
#
_entry.id   AF-A0A961PB79-F1
#
_cell.length_a   1.000
_cell.length_b   1.000
_cell.length_c   1.000
_cell.angle_alpha   90.00
_cell.angle_beta   90.00
_cell.angle_gamma   90.00
#
_symmetry.space_group_name_H-M   'P 1'
#
loop_
_entity.id
_entity.type
_entity.pdbx_description
1 polymer ?
#
loop_
_entity_poly.entity_id
_entity_poly.type
_entity_poly.pdbx_seq_one_letter_code
_entity_poly.pdbx_strand_id
1 'polypeptide(L)' 'MTGSTEKLGVGIVGSGNISTAYLQLGPLFKALEMRAVADIAPAVAEAQAQKFGLRAEGVADLI' A
#
# COMPACT_ATOMS: atom_id res chain seq x y z
N MET A 1 15.32 -17.25 -20.49
CA MET A 1 14.31 -16.25 -20.11
C MET A 1 14.59 -15.81 -18.68
N THR A 2 15.39 -14.77 -18.48
CA THR A 2 15.62 -14.16 -17.15
C THR A 2 14.55 -13.09 -16.94
N GLY A 3 13.40 -13.49 -16.42
CA GLY A 3 12.39 -12.53 -15.94
C GLY A 3 12.85 -11.99 -14.60
N SER A 4 13.00 -10.67 -14.49
CA SER A 4 13.45 -9.95 -13.31
C SER A 4 12.70 -10.41 -12.05
N THR A 5 13.42 -10.77 -10.99
CA THR A 5 12.86 -11.20 -9.69
C THR A 5 12.30 -10.03 -8.86
N GLU A 6 12.03 -8.90 -9.51
CA GLU A 6 11.64 -7.65 -8.89
C GLU A 6 10.11 -7.65 -8.72
N LYS A 7 9.64 -7.54 -7.46
CA LYS A 7 8.23 -7.39 -7.17
C LYS A 7 7.76 -6.00 -7.59
N LEU A 8 6.54 -5.93 -8.13
CA LEU A 8 5.88 -4.66 -8.41
C LEU A 8 5.48 -4.00 -7.09
N GLY A 9 6.04 -2.82 -6.83
CA GLY A 9 5.64 -1.99 -5.70
C GLY A 9 4.24 -1.42 -5.90
N VAL A 10 3.40 -1.55 -4.90
CA VAL A 10 2.00 -1.08 -4.92
C VAL A 10 1.77 -0.08 -3.80
N GLY A 11 1.22 1.08 -4.19
CA GLY A 11 0.63 2.07 -3.30
C GLY A 11 -0.89 2.06 -3.40
N ILE A 12 -1.59 2.31 -2.30
CA ILE A 12 -3.07 2.44 -2.29
C ILE A 12 -3.47 3.85 -1.89
N VAL A 13 -4.27 4.52 -2.73
CA VAL A 13 -4.97 5.76 -2.38
C VAL A 13 -6.36 5.42 -1.84
N GLY A 14 -6.67 5.93 -0.66
CA GLY A 14 -7.87 5.61 0.11
C GLY A 14 -7.59 4.56 1.18
N SER A 15 -7.48 5.00 2.43
CA SER A 15 -7.06 4.20 3.60
C SER A 15 -8.21 3.87 4.55
N GLY A 16 -9.46 3.94 4.07
CA GLY A 16 -10.67 3.57 4.82
C GLY A 16 -10.84 2.05 4.99
N ASN A 17 -11.98 1.63 5.56
CA ASN A 17 -12.22 0.23 5.98
C ASN A 17 -11.89 -0.83 4.91
N ILE A 18 -12.28 -0.59 3.66
CA ILE A 18 -12.11 -1.55 2.55
C ILE A 18 -10.63 -1.77 2.22
N SER A 19 -9.76 -0.76 2.42
CA SER A 19 -8.33 -0.88 2.14
C SER A 19 -7.66 -2.02 2.91
N THR A 20 -8.16 -2.34 4.11
CA THR A 20 -7.71 -3.48 4.92
C THR A 20 -7.71 -4.79 4.12
N ALA A 21 -8.74 -5.04 3.31
CA ALA A 21 -8.82 -6.27 2.52
C ALA A 21 -7.73 -6.32 1.45
N TYR A 22 -7.49 -5.22 0.74
CA TYR A 22 -6.42 -5.15 -0.26
C TYR A 22 -5.03 -5.29 0.37
N LEU A 23 -4.79 -4.63 1.50
CA LEU A 23 -3.51 -4.68 2.21
C LEU A 23 -3.22 -6.05 2.82
N GLN A 24 -4.26 -6.75 3.28
CA GLN A 24 -4.14 -8.11 3.83
C GLN A 24 -3.94 -9.16 2.74
N LEU A 25 -4.62 -9.03 1.60
CA LEU A 25 -4.58 -10.02 0.52
C LEU A 25 -3.46 -9.76 -0.49
N GLY A 26 -3.02 -8.50 -0.66
CA GLY A 26 -1.95 -8.10 -1.58
C GLY A 26 -0.67 -8.94 -1.46
N PRO A 27 -0.15 -9.18 -0.24
CA PRO A 27 1.03 -10.03 -0.03
C PRO A 27 0.88 -11.50 -0.49
N LEU A 28 -0.34 -11.99 -0.73
CA LEU A 28 -0.57 -13.34 -1.26
C LEU A 28 -0.15 -13.45 -2.75
N PHE A 29 -0.14 -12.32 -3.46
CA PHE A 29 0.30 -12.27 -4.85
C PHE A 29 1.83 -12.17 -4.90
N LYS A 30 2.50 -13.24 -5.35
CA LYS A 30 3.98 -13.31 -5.38
C LYS A 30 4.66 -12.17 -6.15
N ALA A 31 3.95 -11.58 -7.12
CA ALA A 31 4.44 -10.49 -7.94
C ALA A 31 4.31 -9.10 -7.30
N LEU A 32 3.60 -8.97 -6.17
CA LEU A 32 3.30 -7.68 -5.55
C LEU A 32 4.06 -7.47 -4.25
N GLU A 33 4.37 -6.22 -3.98
CA GLU A 33 4.87 -5.73 -2.70
C GLU A 33 4.10 -4.48 -2.31
N MET A 34 3.37 -4.53 -1.19
CA MET A 34 2.68 -3.36 -0.66
C MET A 34 3.71 -2.43 -0.02
N ARG A 35 3.75 -1.15 -0.43
CA ARG A 35 4.82 -0.21 -0.03
C ARG A 35 4.33 1.06 0.65
N ALA A 36 3.13 1.53 0.33
CA ALA A 36 2.60 2.79 0.87
C ALA A 36 1.07 2.84 0.81
N VAL A 37 0.51 3.70 1.64
CA VAL A 37 -0.89 4.11 1.60
C VAL A 37 -0.99 5.63 1.68
N ALA A 38 -1.99 6.19 1.02
CA ALA A 38 -2.32 7.61 1.08
C ALA A 38 -3.81 7.81 1.33
N ASP A 39 -4.16 8.96 1.90
CA ASP A 39 -5.54 9.38 2.11
C ASP A 39 -5.62 10.91 2.15
N ILE A 40 -6.81 11.47 1.91
CA ILE A 40 -7.05 12.90 2.08
C ILE A 40 -6.99 13.32 3.55
N ALA A 41 -7.29 12.39 4.47
CA ALA A 41 -7.12 12.55 5.89
C ALA A 41 -5.80 11.90 6.35
N PRO A 42 -4.74 12.67 6.65
CA PRO A 42 -3.41 12.13 6.97
C PRO A 42 -3.43 11.12 8.13
N ALA A 43 -4.22 11.39 9.17
CA ALA A 43 -4.38 10.49 10.31
C ALA A 43 -4.93 9.10 9.92
N VAL A 44 -5.77 9.02 8.87
CA VAL A 44 -6.31 7.75 8.37
C VAL A 44 -5.21 6.96 7.64
N ALA A 45 -4.41 7.64 6.81
CA ALA A 45 -3.26 7.03 6.14
C ALA A 45 -2.22 6.53 7.17
N GLU A 46 -1.91 7.34 8.18
CA GLU A 46 -0.97 6.98 9.26
C GLU A 46 -1.43 5.76 10.04
N ALA A 47 -2.69 5.73 10.49
CA ALA A 47 -3.24 4.61 11.23
C ALA A 47 -3.21 3.31 10.41
N GLN A 48 -3.55 3.40 9.12
CA GLN A 48 -3.56 2.25 8.24
C GLN A 48 -2.14 1.78 7.89
N ALA A 49 -1.22 2.71 7.65
CA ALA A 49 0.20 2.42 7.45
C ALA A 49 0.81 1.70 8.66
N GLN A 50 0.55 2.18 9.87
CA GLN A 50 1.00 1.54 11.11
C GLN A 50 0.47 0.11 11.25
N LYS A 51 -0.81 -0.11 10.95
CA LYS A 51 -1.46 -1.43 11.04
C LYS A 51 -0.81 -2.49 10.15
N PHE A 52 -0.30 -2.08 8.99
CA PHE A 52 0.25 -2.98 7.97
C PHE A 52 1.78 -2.85 7.79
N GLY A 53 2.45 -2.00 8.56
CA GLY A 53 3.90 -1.76 8.46
C GLY A 53 4.30 -1.08 7.14
N LEU A 54 3.48 -0.16 6.63
CA LEU A 54 3.70 0.55 5.37
C LEU A 54 4.10 2.01 5.62
N ARG A 55 4.44 2.72 4.53
CA ARG A 55 4.64 4.17 4.57
C ARG A 55 3.29 4.88 4.42
N ALA A 56 3.07 5.94 5.19
CA ALA A 56 1.97 6.87 4.96
C ALA A 56 2.48 8.04 4.12
N GLU A 57 1.75 8.39 3.07
CA GLU A 57 2.10 9.49 2.16
C GLU A 57 0.88 10.38 1.88
N GLY A 58 1.11 11.60 1.41
CA GLY A 58 0.06 12.41 0.81
C GLY A 58 -0.34 11.86 -0.56
N VAL A 59 -1.59 12.08 -0.98
CA VAL A 59 -2.08 11.57 -2.29
C VAL A 59 -1.22 12.06 -3.45
N ALA A 60 -0.72 13.30 -3.38
CA ALA A 60 0.14 13.87 -4.42
C ALA A 60 1.56 13.28 -4.43
N ASP A 61 2.06 12.82 -3.29
CA ASP A 61 3.41 12.25 -3.19
C ASP A 61 3.46 10.80 -3.68
N LEU A 62 2.30 10.12 -3.68
CA LEU A 62 2.18 8.70 -4.04
C LEU A 62 2.03 8.45 -5.55
N ILE A 63 1.69 9.48 -6.34
CA ILE A 63 1.36 9.38 -7.79
C ILE A 63 2.48 9.92 -8.69
#